data_AF-L7JPE4-F1
#
_entry.id   AF-L7JPE4-F1
#
_cell.length_a   1.000
_cell.length_b   1.000
_cell.length_c   1.000
_cell.angle_alpha   90.00
_cell.angle_beta   90.00
_cell.angle_gamma   90.00
#
_symmetry.space_group_name_H-M   'P 1'
#
loop_
_entity.id
_entity.type
_entity.pdbx_description
1 polymer ?
#
loop_
_entity_poly.entity_id
_entity_poly.type
_entity_poly.pdbx_seq_one_letter_code
_entity_poly.pdbx_strand_id
1 'polypeptide(L)'
;MQFTAVFTIAAALLPSALGAPATPAPSKPAAVLPQLCKVEMFDNNARFVGMARGNWDKDFVIKGHTIKCNTRCETKDVVLPKNWSVKGYMIKV
;
A
#
# COMPACT_ATOMS: atom_id res chain seq x y z
N MET A 1 0.14 -10.39 -63.43
CA MET A 1 0.01 -9.01 -63.95
C MET A 1 0.25 -8.07 -62.78
N GLN A 2 1.43 -7.46 -62.76
CA GLN A 2 1.90 -6.52 -61.74
C GLN A 2 1.34 -5.12 -62.06
N PHE A 3 0.90 -4.38 -61.05
CA PHE A 3 0.68 -2.95 -61.15
C PHE A 3 1.57 -2.25 -60.11
N THR A 4 2.70 -1.74 -60.60
CA THR A 4 3.60 -0.86 -59.88
C THR A 4 3.04 0.56 -59.98
N ALA A 5 2.59 1.13 -58.87
CA ALA A 5 2.26 2.56 -58.79
C ALA A 5 3.39 3.28 -58.07
N VAL A 6 4.23 3.97 -58.83
CA VAL A 6 5.21 4.94 -58.34
C VAL A 6 4.47 6.24 -58.07
N PHE A 7 4.48 6.72 -56.82
CA PHE A 7 4.02 8.07 -56.50
C PHE A 7 5.15 8.87 -55.84
N THR A 8 5.32 10.06 -56.41
CA THR A 8 6.39 11.03 -56.26
C THR A 8 6.46 11.63 -54.85
N ILE A 9 7.70 11.90 -54.43
CA ILE A 9 8.11 12.54 -53.18
C ILE A 9 7.68 14.01 -53.18
N ALA A 10 6.86 14.42 -52.22
CA ALA A 10 6.69 15.83 -51.85
C ALA A 10 7.33 16.04 -50.47
N ALA A 11 8.57 16.54 -50.49
CA ALA A 11 9.22 17.08 -49.30
C ALA A 11 8.88 18.57 -49.20
N ALA A 12 8.17 18.98 -48.15
CA ALA A 12 8.17 20.37 -47.70
C ALA A 12 7.49 20.51 -46.31
N LEU A 13 8.30 20.93 -45.34
CA LEU A 13 7.97 21.80 -44.20
C LEU A 13 7.43 21.15 -42.90
N LEU A 14 8.36 20.82 -42.00
CA LEU A 14 8.20 20.92 -40.53
C LEU A 14 8.29 22.42 -40.15
N PRO A 15 7.56 22.92 -39.11
CA PRO A 15 7.90 22.57 -37.73
C PRO A 15 6.73 22.45 -36.73
N SER A 16 6.96 21.59 -35.73
CA SER A 16 6.55 21.79 -34.34
C SER A 16 5.07 22.07 -34.04
N ALA A 17 4.23 21.05 -34.07
CA ALA A 17 3.08 20.99 -33.18
C ALA A 17 3.44 20.13 -31.98
N LEU A 18 3.75 20.84 -30.89
CA LEU A 18 3.98 20.39 -29.53
C LEU A 18 3.42 19.00 -29.25
N GLY A 19 4.30 18.10 -28.81
CA GLY A 19 3.89 16.86 -28.17
C GLY A 19 2.82 17.19 -27.16
N ALA A 20 1.61 16.65 -27.39
CA ALA A 20 0.59 16.64 -26.36
C ALA A 20 1.28 16.07 -25.12
N PRO A 21 1.26 16.76 -23.96
CA PRO A 21 1.78 16.16 -22.75
C PRO A 21 0.99 14.86 -22.61
N ALA A 22 1.68 13.72 -22.71
CA ALA A 22 1.11 12.45 -22.33
C ALA A 22 0.61 12.70 -20.91
N THR A 23 -0.70 12.84 -20.77
CA THR A 23 -1.30 13.02 -19.45
C THR A 23 -0.79 11.81 -18.68
N PRO A 24 0.02 11.98 -17.62
CA PRO A 24 0.46 10.83 -16.87
C PRO A 24 -0.83 10.13 -16.44
N ALA A 25 -1.06 8.94 -17.00
CA ALA A 25 -2.18 8.11 -16.62
C ALA A 25 -2.15 8.10 -15.09
N PRO A 26 -3.26 8.43 -14.39
CA PRO A 26 -3.25 8.56 -12.96
C PRO A 26 -2.59 7.30 -12.41
N SER A 27 -1.41 7.47 -11.82
CA SER A 27 -0.59 6.37 -11.34
C SER A 27 -1.48 5.61 -10.38
N LYS A 28 -2.01 4.47 -10.83
CA LYS A 28 -2.83 3.60 -9.99
C LYS A 28 -2.01 3.41 -8.72
N PRO A 29 -2.57 3.72 -7.52
CA PRO A 29 -1.82 3.52 -6.29
C PRO A 29 -1.27 2.11 -6.34
N ALA A 30 0.05 1.96 -6.24
CA ALA A 30 0.66 0.65 -6.20
C ALA A 30 -0.06 -0.10 -5.08
N ALA A 31 -0.69 -1.23 -5.40
CA ALA A 31 -1.39 -2.04 -4.40
C ALA A 31 -0.33 -2.43 -3.36
N VAL A 32 -0.37 -1.78 -2.20
CA VAL A 32 0.54 -2.11 -1.09
C VAL A 32 0.15 -3.51 -0.69
N LEU A 33 0.99 -4.49 -1.04
CA LEU A 33 0.76 -5.87 -0.68
C LEU A 33 0.51 -5.95 0.83
N PRO A 34 -0.54 -6.65 1.28
CA PRO A 34 -0.86 -6.75 2.69
C PRO A 34 0.32 -7.38 3.42
N GLN A 35 1.07 -6.54 4.13
CA GLN A 35 2.13 -6.97 5.05
C GLN A 35 1.49 -7.71 6.22
N LEU A 36 2.12 -8.81 6.62
CA LEU A 36 1.72 -9.56 7.79
C LEU A 36 2.27 -8.87 9.05
N CYS A 37 1.39 -8.59 9.99
CA CYS A 37 1.71 -7.97 11.27
C CYS A 37 1.48 -8.95 12.42
N LYS A 38 2.29 -8.78 13.46
CA LYS A 38 2.08 -9.36 14.79
C LYS A 38 1.79 -8.23 15.76
N VAL A 39 0.72 -8.35 16.53
CA VAL A 39 0.37 -7.41 17.59
C VAL A 39 0.46 -8.12 18.92
N GLU A 40 1.15 -7.52 19.88
CA GLU A 40 1.30 -8.00 21.26
C GLU A 40 0.71 -7.00 22.24
N MET A 41 0.11 -7.50 23.30
CA MET A 41 -0.51 -6.71 24.36
C MET A 41 0.14 -7.01 25.70
N PHE A 42 0.38 -5.96 26.47
CA PHE A 42 0.98 -6.01 27.80
C PHE A 42 0.11 -5.26 28.81
N ASP A 43 0.00 -5.83 30.02
CA ASP A 43 -0.70 -5.18 31.12
C ASP A 43 0.13 -4.04 31.74
N ASN A 44 -0.41 -3.42 32.77
CA ASN A 44 0.24 -2.34 33.53
C ASN A 44 1.53 -2.74 34.26
N ASN A 45 1.83 -4.04 34.37
CA ASN A 45 3.06 -4.58 34.94
C ASN A 45 4.03 -5.07 33.86
N ALA A 46 3.81 -4.66 32.60
CA ALA A 46 4.53 -5.14 31.42
C ALA A 46 4.46 -6.68 31.23
N ARG A 47 3.45 -7.35 31.80
CA ARG A 47 3.25 -8.79 31.60
C ARG A 47 2.52 -9.02 30.29
N PHE A 48 2.97 -10.03 29.56
CA PHE A 48 2.32 -10.44 28.32
C PHE A 48 0.88 -10.92 28.58
N VAL A 49 -0.07 -10.31 27.87
CA VAL A 49 -1.51 -10.62 27.97
C VAL A 49 -1.96 -11.51 26.80
N GLY A 50 -1.45 -11.25 25.61
CA GLY A 50 -1.83 -11.99 24.40
C GLY A 50 -1.23 -11.40 23.12
N MET A 51 -1.40 -12.13 22.02
CA MET A 51 -0.96 -11.71 20.68
C MET A 51 -1.96 -12.09 19.60
N ALA A 52 -1.94 -11.36 18.48
CA ALA A 52 -2.65 -11.68 17.25
C ALA A 52 -1.73 -11.52 16.04
N ARG A 53 -1.98 -12.28 14.97
CA ARG A 53 -1.25 -12.18 13.70
C ARG A 53 -2.25 -12.08 12.56
N GLY A 54 -1.94 -11.27 11.57
CA GLY A 54 -2.85 -10.99 10.48
C GLY A 54 -2.32 -9.88 9.58
N ASN A 55 -3.01 -9.65 8.47
CA ASN A 55 -2.66 -8.57 7.57
C ASN A 55 -2.96 -7.22 8.24
N TRP A 56 -2.15 -6.20 7.96
CA TRP A 56 -2.29 -4.86 8.56
C TRP A 56 -3.65 -4.21 8.31
N ASP A 57 -4.35 -4.59 7.24
CA ASP A 57 -5.64 -4.06 6.82
C ASP A 57 -6.83 -4.68 7.57
N LYS A 58 -6.57 -5.62 8.49
CA LYS A 58 -7.58 -6.28 9.32
C LYS A 58 -7.54 -5.78 10.76
N ASP A 59 -8.68 -5.92 11.41
CA ASP A 59 -8.81 -5.67 12.85
C ASP A 59 -8.21 -6.82 13.65
N PHE A 60 -7.35 -6.48 14.63
CA PHE A 60 -6.76 -7.44 15.55
C PHE A 60 -7.53 -7.42 16.87
N VAL A 61 -8.07 -8.57 17.28
CA VAL A 61 -8.82 -8.68 18.54
C VAL A 61 -7.99 -9.45 19.56
N ILE A 62 -7.62 -8.78 20.65
CA ILE A 62 -6.88 -9.39 21.78
C ILE A 62 -7.66 -9.10 23.06
N LYS A 63 -8.14 -10.15 23.74
CA LYS A 63 -8.92 -10.05 24.99
C LYS A 63 -10.13 -9.09 24.89
N GLY A 64 -10.80 -9.05 23.73
CA GLY A 64 -11.95 -8.18 23.49
C GLY A 64 -11.62 -6.74 23.11
N HIS A 65 -10.33 -6.36 23.09
CA HIS A 65 -9.90 -5.07 22.56
C HIS A 65 -9.63 -5.19 21.07
N THR A 66 -10.20 -4.27 20.30
CA THR A 66 -9.94 -4.14 18.86
C THR A 66 -8.77 -3.19 18.65
N ILE A 67 -7.79 -3.64 17.87
CA ILE A 67 -6.54 -2.94 17.60
C ILE A 67 -6.40 -2.81 16.09
N LYS A 68 -6.15 -1.60 15.62
CA LYS A 68 -5.88 -1.31 14.21
C LYS A 68 -4.41 -1.02 14.01
N CYS A 69 -3.88 -1.47 12.88
CA CYS A 69 -2.50 -1.23 12.49
C CYS A 69 -2.45 -0.42 11.19
N ASN A 70 -1.37 0.32 10.99
CA ASN A 70 -1.03 0.88 9.70
C ASN A 70 -0.19 -0.10 8.87
N THR A 71 0.15 0.28 7.64
CA THR A 71 1.01 -0.49 6.72
C THR A 71 2.41 -0.80 7.25
N ARG A 72 2.86 -0.12 8.31
CA ARG A 72 4.13 -0.36 9.00
C ARG A 72 3.98 -1.25 10.24
N CYS A 73 2.80 -1.82 10.45
CA CYS A 73 2.41 -2.57 11.65
C CYS A 73 2.49 -1.76 12.94
N GLU A 74 2.44 -0.42 12.87
CA GLU A 74 2.33 0.43 14.05
C GLU A 74 0.85 0.52 14.45
N THR A 75 0.57 0.36 15.74
CA THR A 75 -0.80 0.36 16.25
C THR A 75 -1.32 1.78 16.38
N LYS A 76 -2.53 2.04 15.88
CA LYS A 76 -3.20 3.34 15.93
C LYS A 76 -4.51 3.26 16.69
N ASP A 77 -4.87 4.36 17.36
CA ASP A 77 -6.19 4.58 17.96
C ASP A 77 -6.67 3.44 18.87
N VAL A 78 -5.79 2.93 19.73
CA VAL A 78 -6.11 1.83 20.64
C VAL A 78 -6.60 2.36 21.98
N VAL A 79 -7.84 2.03 22.33
CA VAL A 79 -8.39 2.29 23.67
C VAL A 79 -8.06 1.10 24.57
N LEU A 80 -7.11 1.31 25.47
CA LEU A 80 -6.64 0.31 26.43
C LEU A 80 -6.93 0.72 27.87
N PRO A 81 -6.99 -0.24 28.81
CA PRO A 81 -7.00 0.06 30.24
C PRO A 81 -5.77 0.90 30.63
N LYS A 82 -5.87 1.63 31.74
CA LYS A 82 -4.78 2.52 32.21
C LYS A 82 -3.46 1.75 32.32
N ASN A 83 -2.39 2.33 31.79
CA ASN A 83 -1.02 1.79 31.79
C ASN A 83 -0.81 0.49 30.99
N TRP A 84 -1.82 -0.01 30.27
CA TRP A 84 -1.61 -1.09 29.33
C TRP A 84 -0.92 -0.58 28.07
N SER A 85 -0.20 -1.47 27.39
CA SER A 85 0.48 -1.13 26.15
C SER A 85 0.27 -2.19 25.09
N VAL A 86 0.35 -1.76 23.85
CA VAL A 86 0.31 -2.64 22.68
C VAL A 86 1.51 -2.31 21.81
N LYS A 87 2.10 -3.34 21.21
CA LYS A 87 3.23 -3.22 20.29
C LYS A 87 2.92 -4.02 19.04
N GLY A 88 3.08 -3.39 17.89
CA GLY A 88 2.94 -4.02 16.59
C GLY A 88 4.29 -4.21 15.91
N TYR A 89 4.45 -5.33 15.23
CA TYR A 89 5.68 -5.77 14.59
C TYR A 89 5.38 -6.26 13.19
N MET A 90 6.19 -5.85 12.22
CA MET A 90 6.17 -6.45 10.90
C MET A 90 6.82 -7.83 10.97
N ILE A 91 6.14 -8.85 10.46
CA ILE A 91 6.68 -10.21 10.37
C ILE A 91 6.91 -10.59 8.92
N LYS A 92 8.13 -11.02 8.62
CA LYS A 92 8.49 -11.59 7.32
C LYS A 92 8.07 -13.06 7.33
N VAL A 93 7.31 -13.47 6.31
CA VAL A 93 7.01 -14.88 6.04
C VAL A 93 8.09 -15.49 5.14
#